data_AF-A0A7W6BU26-F1
#
_entry.id   AF-A0A7W6BU26-F1
#
_cell.length_a   1.000
_cell.length_b   1.000
_cell.length_c   1.000
_cell.angle_alpha   90.00
_cell.angle_beta   90.00
_cell.angle_gamma   90.00
#
_symmetry.space_group_name_H-M   'P 1'
#
loop_
_entity.id
_entity.type
_entity.pdbx_description
1 polymer ?
#
loop_
_entity_poly.entity_id
_entity_poly.type
_entity_poly.pdbx_seq_one_letter_code
_entity_poly.pdbx_strand_id
1 'polypeptide(L)'
;MVFRSQVAHDLGDFDLDLGVGARLNGSEDNDYSLRAFAVFRWAHFLPQPAIGHRDRNTAIRAKCYRSGLMVIARHARRLPALRSALLRKLAVCSALMARGELKPTAFVGVVRTAAGELRGAGDARSEQRP
;
A
#
# COMPACT_ATOMS: atom_id res chain seq x y z
N MET A 1 -12.61 7.56 -0.18
CA MET A 1 -12.86 6.73 1.01
C MET A 1 -13.43 7.64 2.09
N VAL A 2 -14.25 7.10 3.00
CA VAL A 2 -14.85 7.87 4.10
C VAL A 2 -14.51 7.17 5.40
N PHE A 3 -14.05 7.94 6.38
CA PHE A 3 -13.70 7.45 7.71
C PHE A 3 -14.56 8.16 8.76
N ARG A 4 -14.85 7.46 9.87
CA ARG A 4 -15.45 8.12 11.04
C ARG A 4 -14.41 9.07 11.65
N SER A 5 -14.84 10.20 12.19
CA SER A 5 -13.92 11.20 12.80
C SER A 5 -12.99 10.57 13.84
N GLN A 6 -13.51 9.69 14.71
CA GLN A 6 -12.71 8.97 15.70
C GLN A 6 -11.59 8.14 15.08
N VAL A 7 -11.86 7.48 13.95
CA VAL A 7 -10.86 6.65 13.26
C VAL A 7 -9.73 7.54 12.74
N ALA A 8 -10.06 8.69 12.17
CA ALA A 8 -9.05 9.63 11.70
C ALA A 8 -8.21 10.22 12.83
N HIS A 9 -8.86 10.57 13.96
CA HIS A 9 -8.20 11.05 15.16
C HIS A 9 -7.20 10.02 15.72
N ASP A 10 -7.62 8.75 15.83
CA ASP A 10 -6.79 7.69 16.43
C ASP A 10 -5.63 7.24 15.52
N LEU A 11 -5.77 7.39 14.20
CA LEU A 11 -4.75 7.01 13.23
C LEU A 11 -3.72 8.11 12.97
N GLY A 12 -4.07 9.37 13.22
CA GLY A 12 -3.27 10.53 12.87
C GLY A 12 -3.16 10.74 11.36
N ASP A 13 -2.03 11.29 10.92
CA ASP A 13 -1.80 11.73 9.55
C ASP A 13 -1.41 10.61 8.57
N PHE A 14 -1.40 10.95 7.28
CA PHE A 14 -0.84 10.11 6.22
C PHE A 14 0.69 10.02 6.32
N ASP A 15 1.25 8.92 5.82
CA ASP A 15 2.70 8.77 5.67
C ASP A 15 3.19 9.70 4.55
N LEU A 16 3.97 10.72 4.91
CA LEU A 16 4.45 11.75 3.99
C LEU A 16 5.39 11.20 2.91
N ASP A 17 6.02 10.05 3.13
CA ASP A 17 6.85 9.41 2.10
C ASP A 17 6.01 8.82 0.96
N LEU A 18 4.73 8.50 1.23
CA LEU A 18 3.82 7.85 0.29
C LEU A 18 3.02 8.84 -0.57
N GLY A 19 3.00 10.13 -0.25
CA GLY A 19 2.23 11.13 -1.01
C GLY A 19 2.66 11.24 -2.48
N VAL A 20 1.76 11.74 -3.34
CA VAL A 20 2.11 12.11 -4.72
C VAL A 20 3.18 13.20 -4.72
N GLY A 21 4.26 12.98 -5.48
CA GLY A 21 5.44 13.85 -5.49
C GLY A 21 6.47 13.54 -4.40
N ALA A 22 6.13 12.69 -3.42
CA ALA A 22 7.05 12.27 -2.38
C ALA A 22 7.99 11.13 -2.85
N ARG A 23 8.87 10.68 -1.95
CA ARG A 23 9.91 9.68 -2.23
C ARG A 23 9.35 8.38 -2.83
N LEU A 24 8.23 7.87 -2.30
CA LEU A 24 7.61 6.63 -2.75
C LEU A 24 6.44 6.86 -3.72
N ASN A 25 5.97 8.11 -3.81
CA ASN A 25 5.12 8.63 -4.88
C ASN A 25 3.82 7.81 -5.12
N GLY A 26 3.12 7.48 -4.04
CA GLY A 26 1.77 6.91 -4.05
C GLY A 26 1.55 5.87 -2.96
N SER A 27 0.30 5.39 -2.87
CA SER A 27 -0.19 4.41 -1.90
C SER A 27 -0.38 4.93 -0.48
N GLU A 28 -0.44 6.26 -0.26
CA GLU A 28 -0.75 6.81 1.06
C GLU A 28 -2.14 6.38 1.54
N ASP A 29 -3.09 6.35 0.61
CA ASP A 29 -4.48 5.97 0.82
C ASP A 29 -4.61 4.50 1.25
N ASN A 30 -3.85 3.61 0.61
CA ASN A 30 -3.77 2.20 0.92
C ASN A 30 -3.10 1.95 2.28
N ASP A 31 -2.01 2.65 2.61
CA ASP A 31 -1.39 2.52 3.94
C ASP A 31 -2.34 2.95 5.05
N TYR A 32 -2.98 4.12 4.89
CA TYR A 32 -3.94 4.64 5.85
C TYR A 32 -5.10 3.67 6.08
N SER A 33 -5.64 3.10 5.00
CA SER A 33 -6.75 2.14 5.07
C SER A 33 -6.35 0.85 5.76
N LEU A 34 -5.14 0.35 5.53
CA LEU A 34 -4.63 -0.85 6.20
C LEU A 34 -4.32 -0.60 7.68
N ARG A 35 -3.82 0.58 8.04
CA ARG A 35 -3.69 0.99 9.45
C ARG A 35 -5.05 1.04 10.13
N ALA A 36 -6.04 1.67 9.49
CA ALA A 36 -7.42 1.71 9.99
C ALA A 36 -7.98 0.29 10.20
N PHE A 37 -7.84 -0.57 9.19
CA PHE A 37 -8.35 -1.93 9.26
C PHE A 37 -7.62 -2.77 10.33
N ALA A 38 -6.32 -2.56 10.54
CA ALA A 38 -5.56 -3.25 11.59
C ALA A 38 -6.04 -2.92 13.01
N VAL A 39 -6.51 -1.69 13.23
CA VAL A 39 -7.02 -1.23 14.53
C VAL A 39 -8.50 -1.61 14.70
N PHE A 40 -9.35 -1.22 13.76
CA PHE A 40 -10.81 -1.30 13.92
C PHE A 40 -11.43 -2.59 13.37
N ARG A 41 -10.69 -3.37 12.57
CA ARG A 41 -11.09 -4.69 12.03
C ARG A 41 -12.38 -4.73 11.20
N TRP A 42 -12.90 -3.57 10.81
CA TRP A 42 -14.15 -3.47 10.04
C TRP A 42 -14.01 -2.46 8.90
N ALA A 43 -14.55 -2.84 7.74
CA ALA A 43 -14.63 -2.00 6.56
C ALA A 43 -15.81 -2.48 5.69
N HIS A 44 -16.46 -1.54 5.01
CA HIS A 44 -17.50 -1.83 4.03
C HIS A 44 -17.11 -1.31 2.67
N PHE A 45 -17.26 -2.16 1.66
CA PHE A 45 -17.13 -1.79 0.27
C PHE A 45 -18.52 -1.56 -0.33
N LEU A 46 -18.75 -0.36 -0.86
CA LEU A 46 -19.99 -0.02 -1.56
C LEU A 46 -19.74 -0.03 -3.07
N PRO A 47 -20.19 -1.06 -3.81
CA PRO A 47 -19.92 -1.23 -5.24
C PRO A 47 -20.84 -0.33 -6.09
N GLN A 48 -20.79 0.99 -5.87
CA GLN A 48 -21.58 1.96 -6.63
C GLN A 48 -20.68 2.95 -7.38
N PRO A 49 -21.03 3.31 -8.63
CA PRO A 49 -20.31 4.33 -9.39
C PRO A 49 -20.67 5.72 -8.86
N ALA A 50 -20.13 6.09 -7.69
CA ALA A 50 -20.42 7.35 -7.02
C ALA A 50 -19.44 8.48 -7.37
N ILE A 51 -18.26 8.15 -7.90
CA ILE A 51 -17.18 9.12 -8.17
C ILE A 51 -16.66 8.90 -9.59
N GLY A 52 -16.78 9.92 -10.44
CA GLY A 52 -16.16 9.93 -11.77
C GLY A 52 -14.66 10.21 -11.68
N HIS A 53 -13.84 9.47 -12.44
CA HIS A 53 -12.40 9.70 -12.52
C HIS A 53 -12.04 10.28 -13.89
N ARG A 54 -11.26 11.36 -13.91
CA ARG A 54 -10.75 11.95 -15.16
C ARG A 54 -9.68 11.01 -15.73
N ASP A 55 -9.86 10.62 -16.99
CA ASP A 55 -9.04 9.72 -17.83
C ASP A 55 -8.04 8.77 -17.15
N ARG A 56 -8.26 7.47 -17.37
CA ARG A 56 -7.43 6.39 -16.85
C ARG A 56 -6.01 6.45 -17.44
N ASN A 57 -5.08 7.11 -16.75
CA ASN A 57 -3.68 7.10 -17.15
C ASN A 57 -2.99 5.78 -16.75
N THR A 58 -2.77 4.91 -17.73
CA THR A 58 -2.10 3.61 -17.55
C THR A 58 -0.62 3.75 -17.19
N ALA A 59 0.04 4.87 -17.50
CA ALA A 59 1.44 5.11 -17.18
C ALA A 59 1.72 5.23 -15.66
N ILE A 60 0.68 5.51 -14.86
CA ILE A 60 0.78 5.62 -13.39
C ILE A 60 0.81 4.23 -12.75
N ARG A 61 0.31 3.19 -13.43
CA ARG A 61 0.19 1.83 -12.89
C ARG A 61 1.52 1.31 -12.36
N ALA A 62 2.59 1.38 -13.15
CA ALA A 62 3.92 0.90 -12.79
C ALA A 62 4.49 1.59 -11.53
N LYS A 63 4.21 2.90 -11.36
CA LYS A 63 4.63 3.66 -10.19
C LYS A 63 3.89 3.20 -8.93
N CYS A 64 2.58 3.01 -9.02
CA CYS A 64 1.75 2.51 -7.90
C CYS A 64 2.05 1.05 -7.50
N TYR A 65 2.70 0.25 -8.35
CA TYR A 65 3.07 -1.12 -7.99
C TYR A 65 4.19 -1.18 -6.95
N ARG A 66 5.15 -0.25 -6.99
CA ARG A 66 6.27 -0.24 -6.03
C ARG A 66 5.80 0.05 -4.62
N SER A 67 5.20 1.22 -4.41
CA SER A 67 4.71 1.62 -3.09
C SER A 67 3.58 0.71 -2.63
N GLY A 68 2.70 0.26 -3.53
CA GLY A 68 1.63 -0.66 -3.21
C GLY A 68 2.12 -2.01 -2.71
N LEU A 69 3.16 -2.60 -3.33
CA LEU A 69 3.73 -3.86 -2.86
C LEU A 69 4.40 -3.70 -1.50
N MET A 70 5.16 -2.62 -1.32
CA MET A 70 5.81 -2.30 -0.05
C MET A 70 4.80 -2.13 1.10
N VAL A 71 3.73 -1.35 0.88
CA VAL A 71 2.67 -1.12 1.88
C VAL A 71 1.97 -2.43 2.24
N ILE A 72 1.62 -3.27 1.26
CA ILE A 72 1.00 -4.57 1.55
C ILE A 72 1.96 -5.44 2.37
N ALA A 73 3.25 -5.46 2.01
CA ALA A 73 4.27 -6.24 2.72
C ALA A 73 4.45 -5.77 4.18
N ARG A 74 4.50 -4.45 4.41
CA ARG A 74 4.56 -3.80 5.73
C ARG A 74 3.45 -4.28 6.66
N HIS A 75 2.23 -4.46 6.14
CA HIS A 75 1.05 -4.83 6.93
C HIS A 75 0.76 -6.34 6.95
N ALA A 76 1.35 -7.14 6.06
CA ALA A 76 1.03 -8.56 5.90
C ALA A 76 1.35 -9.45 7.11
N ARG A 77 2.19 -8.97 8.05
CA ARG A 77 2.42 -9.65 9.34
C ARG A 77 1.28 -9.44 10.34
N ARG A 78 0.76 -8.22 10.44
CA ARG A 78 -0.34 -7.86 11.35
C ARG A 78 -1.71 -8.28 10.82
N LEU A 79 -1.81 -8.38 9.49
CA LEU A 79 -3.01 -8.73 8.76
C LEU A 79 -2.73 -9.96 7.86
N PRO A 80 -2.87 -11.19 8.39
CA PRO A 80 -2.55 -12.40 7.61
C PRO A 80 -3.39 -12.55 6.34
N ALA A 81 -4.61 -11.97 6.33
CA ALA A 81 -5.46 -11.89 5.14
C ALA A 81 -4.77 -11.20 3.95
N LEU A 82 -3.81 -10.30 4.20
CA LEU A 82 -3.05 -9.61 3.15
C LEU A 82 -1.99 -10.49 2.47
N ARG A 83 -1.65 -11.67 3.01
CA ARG A 83 -0.66 -12.56 2.37
C ARG A 83 -1.10 -12.97 0.96
N SER A 84 -2.39 -13.29 0.79
CA SER A 84 -2.96 -13.61 -0.53
C SER A 84 -2.92 -12.40 -1.47
N ALA A 85 -3.18 -11.19 -0.94
CA ALA A 85 -3.07 -9.95 -1.69
C ALA A 85 -1.63 -9.64 -2.10
N LEU A 86 -0.65 -9.93 -1.22
CA LEU A 86 0.77 -9.78 -1.50
C LEU A 86 1.21 -10.73 -2.61
N LEU A 87 0.85 -12.01 -2.53
CA LEU A 87 1.15 -13.01 -3.58
C LEU A 87 0.53 -12.61 -4.93
N ARG A 88 -0.74 -12.17 -4.92
CA ARG A 88 -1.40 -11.67 -6.13
C ARG A 88 -0.67 -10.46 -6.71
N LYS A 89 -0.27 -9.50 -5.86
CA LYS A 89 0.44 -8.30 -6.29
C LYS A 89 1.81 -8.66 -6.88
N LEU A 90 2.53 -9.60 -6.28
CA LEU A 90 3.78 -10.16 -6.82
C LEU A 90 3.57 -10.79 -8.19
N ALA A 91 2.55 -11.65 -8.35
CA ALA A 91 2.24 -12.30 -9.62
C ALA A 91 1.94 -11.27 -10.73
N VAL A 92 1.20 -10.21 -10.40
CA VAL A 92 0.92 -9.12 -11.34
C VAL A 92 2.20 -8.35 -11.70
N CYS A 93 3.06 -8.04 -10.73
CA CYS A 93 4.35 -7.40 -11.01
C CYS A 93 5.24 -8.27 -11.90
N SER A 94 5.28 -9.59 -11.68
CA SER A 94 6.01 -10.54 -12.53
C SER A 94 5.45 -10.57 -13.95
N ALA A 95 4.12 -10.57 -14.10
CA ALA A 95 3.48 -10.51 -15.42
C ALA A 95 3.79 -9.21 -16.17
N LEU A 96 3.83 -8.06 -15.48
CA LEU A 96 4.20 -6.77 -16.07
C LEU A 96 5.67 -6.73 -16.47
N MET A 97 6.56 -7.33 -15.66
CA MET A 97 7.97 -7.49 -16.02
C MET A 97 8.13 -8.37 -17.26
N ALA A 98 7.41 -9.50 -17.33
CA ALA A 98 7.45 -10.40 -18.49
C ALA A 98 6.95 -9.73 -19.78
N ARG A 99 6.05 -8.74 -19.67
CA ARG A 99 5.55 -7.93 -20.79
C ARG A 99 6.45 -6.74 -21.16
N GLY A 100 7.56 -6.52 -20.45
CA GLY A 100 8.45 -5.38 -20.66
C GLY A 100 7.91 -4.05 -20.14
N GLU A 101 6.76 -4.04 -19.45
CA GLU A 101 6.15 -2.84 -18.87
C GLU A 101 6.85 -2.40 -17.56
N LEU A 102 7.68 -3.27 -16.97
CA LEU A 102 8.46 -3.01 -15.77
C LEU A 102 9.92 -3.41 -15.97
N LYS A 103 10.85 -2.50 -15.66
CA LYS A 103 12.29 -2.78 -15.71
C LYS A 103 12.67 -3.87 -14.69
N PRO A 104 13.47 -4.89 -15.06
CA PRO A 104 13.89 -5.95 -14.13
C PRO A 104 14.61 -5.42 -12.87
N THR A 105 15.45 -4.41 -13.03
CA THR A 105 16.16 -3.76 -11.90
C THR A 105 15.20 -3.10 -10.92
N ALA A 106 14.14 -2.46 -11.42
CA ALA A 106 13.09 -1.88 -10.59
C ALA A 106 12.35 -2.99 -9.84
N PHE A 107 11.97 -4.09 -10.51
CA PHE A 107 11.30 -5.23 -9.91
C PHE A 107 12.11 -5.85 -8.75
N VAL A 108 13.39 -6.14 -8.98
CA VAL A 108 14.28 -6.69 -7.93
C VAL A 108 14.38 -5.73 -6.74
N GLY A 109 14.51 -4.43 -6.99
CA GLY A 109 14.51 -3.41 -5.94
C GLY A 109 13.23 -3.40 -5.11
N VAL A 110 12.06 -3.51 -5.77
CA VAL A 110 10.77 -3.57 -5.07
C VAL A 110 10.65 -4.85 -4.23
N VAL A 111 10.99 -6.02 -4.79
CA VAL A 111 10.91 -7.30 -4.07
C VAL A 111 11.83 -7.31 -2.86
N ARG A 112 13.06 -6.78 -2.98
CA ARG A 112 13.98 -6.62 -1.85
C ARG A 112 13.41 -5.71 -0.77
N THR A 113 12.82 -4.58 -1.15
CA THR A 113 12.18 -3.65 -0.21
C THR A 113 11.02 -4.32 0.52
N ALA A 114 10.14 -5.02 -0.22
CA ALA A 114 9.01 -5.75 0.35
C ALA A 114 9.45 -6.89 1.30
N ALA A 115 10.52 -7.63 0.93
CA ALA A 115 11.11 -8.64 1.81
C ALA A 115 11.71 -8.01 3.08
N GLY A 116 12.33 -6.83 2.96
CA GLY A 116 12.80 -6.02 4.08
C GLY A 116 11.67 -5.63 5.03
N GLU A 117 10.55 -5.11 4.52
CA GLU A 117 9.37 -4.76 5.31
C GLU A 117 8.75 -5.99 6.03
N LEU A 118 8.69 -7.14 5.35
CA LEU A 118 8.25 -8.39 5.99
C LEU A 118 9.17 -8.80 7.15
N ARG A 119 10.49 -8.60 7.01
CA ARG A 119 11.48 -8.95 8.04
C ARG A 119 11.50 -7.92 9.18
N GLY A 120 11.49 -6.63 8.84
CA GLY A 120 11.70 -5.48 9.73
C GLY A 120 10.45 -4.98 10.47
N ALA A 121 9.23 -5.45 10.14
CA ALA A 121 8.01 -5.05 10.85
C ALA A 121 7.92 -5.54 12.33
N GLY A 122 9.07 -5.86 12.96
CA GLY A 122 9.23 -6.10 14.39
C GLY A 122 9.72 -4.90 15.21
N ASP A 123 10.37 -3.88 14.62
CA ASP A 123 11.19 -2.93 15.42
C ASP A 123 10.85 -1.44 15.34
N ALA A 124 9.78 -1.02 14.66
CA ALA A 124 9.42 0.39 14.57
C ALA A 124 7.98 0.66 14.99
N ARG A 125 7.75 0.88 16.30
CA ARG A 125 6.76 1.80 16.90
C ARG A 125 6.68 1.73 18.44
N SER A 126 7.82 1.64 19.14
CA SER A 126 7.89 1.96 20.58
C SER A 126 8.14 3.43 20.86
N GLU A 127 8.40 4.26 19.85
CA GLU A 127 8.61 5.71 20.02
C GLU A 127 7.63 6.47 19.14
N GLN A 128 6.56 6.95 19.76
CA GLN A 128 5.88 8.23 19.51
C GLN A 128 4.50 8.16 20.17
N ARG A 129 4.51 8.44 21.47
CA ARG A 129 3.35 8.82 22.26
C ARG A 129 3.75 10.07 23.03
N PRO A 130 3.31 11.27 22.66
CA PRO A 130 2.98 12.27 23.65
C PRO A 130 1.67 11.87 24.36
#